data_AF-A0A4R2DQ91-F1
#
_entry.id   AF-A0A4R2DQ91-F1
#
_cell.length_a   1.000
_cell.length_b   1.000
_cell.length_c   1.000
_cell.angle_alpha   90.00
_cell.angle_beta   90.00
_cell.angle_gamma   90.00
#
_symmetry.space_group_name_H-M   'P 1'
#
loop_
_entity.id
_entity.type
_entity.pdbx_description
1 polymer ?
#
loop_
_entity_poly.entity_id
_entity_poly.type
_entity_poly.pdbx_seq_one_letter_code
_entity_poly.pdbx_strand_id
1 'polypeptide(L)'
;MSPTESIVVPVIDISGFLDGSDPHTAPREINHAATTSGFFQIVGHGIDAALIDAAYQVATGLQSLPRDVKDTLRSPSGHPFRGLMTNYDLNGKICSEGYTVSRFDSPTDAMAHGVDPDFADYFDDNVWPPVDNFREVMTAWSTRVRALGAQMMRAFAVGLELPADYFDTYTALDASTSTIRSYPARLAPLDHDPTVIFDEHFDGGMLTMLHQRGTYEGLEVKTLDGAWFPVPVYEDAFVINVGELMTRWTNGRWPATRHRVVASRDPQGYRFTLPTFYNVAVDTVVEPLPTTIGDDRGAPFEAVTVYGWFRRHLATTYKERKHTRVPAAAEAFVASLQDAP
;
A
#
# COMPACT_ATOMS: atom_id res chain seq x y z
N MET A 1 6.07 37.77 1.40
CA MET A 1 6.79 36.74 0.62
C MET A 1 8.15 36.62 1.31
N SER A 2 8.49 35.54 2.00
CA SER A 2 8.33 34.13 1.60
C SER A 2 8.24 33.21 2.82
N PRO A 3 7.35 32.20 2.82
CA PRO A 3 7.63 30.93 3.48
C PRO A 3 8.38 30.05 2.48
N THR A 4 9.52 29.49 2.87
CA THR A 4 10.06 28.29 2.24
C THR A 4 8.92 27.28 2.13
N GLU A 5 8.49 26.94 0.92
CA GLU A 5 7.57 25.83 0.68
C GLU A 5 8.19 24.60 1.35
N SER A 6 7.66 24.20 2.49
CA SER A 6 8.01 22.91 3.07
C SER A 6 7.57 21.87 2.05
N ILE A 7 8.52 21.16 1.46
CA ILE A 7 8.21 20.05 0.58
C ILE A 7 7.35 19.07 1.39
N VAL A 8 6.06 19.00 1.06
CA VAL A 8 5.08 18.20 1.82
C VAL A 8 5.42 16.70 1.76
N VAL A 9 6.06 16.27 0.68
CA VAL A 9 6.51 14.88 0.48
C VAL A 9 8.00 14.91 0.09
N PRO A 10 8.93 14.88 1.07
CA PRO A 10 10.36 14.95 0.79
C PRO A 10 10.86 13.72 0.04
N VAL A 11 11.94 13.86 -0.72
CA VAL A 11 12.66 12.75 -1.36
C VAL A 11 13.88 12.42 -0.51
N ILE A 12 14.03 11.16 -0.11
CA ILE A 12 15.06 10.67 0.81
C ILE A 12 15.90 9.61 0.07
N ASP A 13 17.22 9.81 0.02
CA ASP A 13 18.13 8.80 -0.51
C ASP A 13 18.46 7.78 0.59
N ILE A 14 18.16 6.50 0.35
CA ILE A 14 18.39 5.42 1.30
C ILE A 14 19.63 4.57 0.97
N SER A 15 20.39 4.91 -0.08
CA SER A 15 21.55 4.13 -0.53
C SER A 15 22.59 3.93 0.58
N GLY A 16 22.94 5.00 1.30
CA GLY A 16 23.90 4.95 2.41
C GLY A 16 23.44 4.09 3.59
N PHE A 17 22.12 3.97 3.79
CA PHE A 17 21.57 3.05 4.78
C PHE A 17 21.69 1.60 4.31
N LEU A 18 21.37 1.33 3.04
CA LEU A 18 21.40 -0.03 2.48
C LEU A 18 22.81 -0.60 2.35
N ASP A 19 23.81 0.22 2.02
CA ASP A 19 25.20 -0.21 1.92
C ASP A 19 25.98 -0.12 3.25
N GLY A 20 25.37 0.47 4.28
CA GLY A 20 25.94 0.63 5.62
C GLY A 20 26.96 1.76 5.77
N SER A 21 27.19 2.58 4.73
CA SER A 21 28.10 3.73 4.78
C SER A 21 27.56 4.90 5.62
N ASP A 22 26.23 5.03 5.72
CA ASP A 22 25.53 5.99 6.55
C ASP A 22 24.22 5.40 7.13
N PRO A 23 24.29 4.72 8.29
CA PRO A 23 23.14 4.07 8.89
C PRO A 23 22.17 5.04 9.60
N HIS A 24 22.41 6.36 9.58
CA HIS A 24 21.69 7.30 10.45
C HIS A 24 20.98 8.43 9.71
N THR A 25 21.52 8.93 8.59
CA THR A 25 20.92 10.07 7.89
C THR A 25 19.51 9.75 7.38
N ALA A 26 19.36 8.68 6.58
CA ALA A 26 18.06 8.29 6.05
C ALA A 26 17.03 7.96 7.16
N PRO A 27 17.33 7.14 8.18
CA PRO A 27 16.40 6.94 9.31
C PRO A 27 15.94 8.20 10.02
N ARG A 28 16.82 9.19 10.19
CA ARG A 28 16.48 10.48 10.82
C ARG A 28 15.52 11.29 9.94
N GLU A 29 15.77 11.34 8.64
CA GLU A 29 14.91 12.04 7.68
C GLU A 29 13.55 11.35 7.55
N ILE A 30 13.53 10.01 7.54
CA ILE A 30 12.31 9.19 7.56
C ILE A 30 11.49 9.49 8.81
N ASN A 31 12.10 9.50 10.00
CA ASN A 31 11.40 9.81 11.25
C ASN A 31 10.77 11.21 11.20
N HIS A 32 11.49 12.20 10.67
CA HIS A 32 10.98 13.56 10.51
C HIS A 32 9.79 13.62 9.55
N ALA A 33 9.89 12.99 8.37
CA ALA A 33 8.81 12.95 7.38
C ALA A 33 7.59 12.19 7.91
N ALA A 34 7.80 11.03 8.56
CA ALA A 34 6.74 10.22 9.14
C ALA A 34 5.98 10.95 10.26
N THR A 35 6.65 11.78 11.06
CA THR A 35 6.00 12.61 12.10
C THR A 35 5.28 13.84 11.55
N THR A 36 5.67 14.36 10.39
CA THR A 36 5.14 15.64 9.87
C THR A 36 4.07 15.43 8.80
N SER A 37 4.39 14.74 7.72
CA SER A 37 3.49 14.50 6.59
C SER A 37 2.96 13.06 6.53
N GLY A 38 3.64 12.09 7.16
CA GLY A 38 3.33 10.66 7.03
C GLY A 38 3.59 10.10 5.63
N PHE A 39 4.16 10.92 4.73
CA PHE A 39 4.45 10.62 3.33
C PHE A 39 5.84 11.13 2.96
N PHE A 40 6.60 10.31 2.26
CA PHE A 40 7.88 10.70 1.66
C PHE A 40 8.10 9.84 0.41
N GLN A 41 9.12 10.17 -0.37
CA GLN A 41 9.58 9.35 -1.47
C GLN A 41 10.99 8.85 -1.15
N ILE A 42 11.32 7.64 -1.57
CA ILE A 42 12.67 7.08 -1.45
C ILE A 42 13.30 6.86 -2.81
N VAL A 43 14.60 7.15 -2.92
CA VAL A 43 15.47 6.84 -4.07
C VAL A 43 16.69 6.05 -3.59
N GLY A 44 17.47 5.49 -4.51
CA GLY A 44 18.63 4.66 -4.14
C GLY A 44 18.22 3.31 -3.52
N HIS A 45 17.01 2.84 -3.82
CA HIS A 45 16.40 1.65 -3.22
C HIS A 45 16.92 0.31 -3.76
N GLY A 46 17.74 0.32 -4.82
CA GLY A 46 18.41 -0.87 -5.36
C GLY A 46 17.51 -1.88 -6.07
N ILE A 47 16.30 -1.49 -6.48
CA ILE A 47 15.44 -2.33 -7.33
C ILE A 47 15.87 -2.08 -8.78
N ASP A 48 16.14 -3.16 -9.50
CA ASP A 48 16.62 -3.08 -10.89
C ASP A 48 15.58 -2.40 -11.79
N ALA A 49 16.00 -1.39 -12.55
CA ALA A 49 15.16 -0.69 -13.51
C ALA A 49 14.52 -1.64 -14.54
N ALA A 50 15.21 -2.71 -14.94
CA ALA A 50 14.67 -3.72 -15.84
C ALA A 50 13.52 -4.51 -15.21
N LEU A 51 13.56 -4.74 -13.88
CA LEU A 51 12.46 -5.37 -13.16
C LEU A 51 11.26 -4.43 -13.02
N ILE A 52 11.51 -3.13 -12.76
CA ILE A 52 10.45 -2.10 -12.79
C ILE A 52 9.78 -2.09 -14.17
N ASP A 53 10.57 -2.04 -15.25
CA ASP A 53 10.06 -2.06 -16.62
C ASP A 53 9.26 -3.32 -16.93
N ALA A 54 9.77 -4.49 -16.56
CA ALA A 54 9.04 -5.76 -16.74
C ALA A 54 7.70 -5.75 -15.98
N ALA A 55 7.66 -5.24 -14.75
CA ALA A 55 6.43 -5.12 -13.96
C ALA A 55 5.39 -4.22 -14.64
N TYR A 56 5.80 -3.11 -15.25
CA TYR A 56 4.90 -2.25 -16.03
C TYR A 56 4.49 -2.86 -17.37
N GLN A 57 5.35 -3.67 -18.00
CA GLN A 57 4.99 -4.40 -19.22
C GLN A 57 3.88 -5.41 -18.94
N VAL A 58 4.00 -6.22 -17.88
CA VAL A 58 2.94 -7.17 -17.51
C VAL A 58 1.67 -6.47 -17.01
N ALA A 59 1.79 -5.31 -16.35
CA ALA A 59 0.65 -4.46 -16.00
C ALA A 59 -0.11 -3.95 -17.24
N THR A 60 0.63 -3.56 -18.29
CA THR A 60 0.06 -3.13 -19.57
C THR A 60 -0.61 -4.30 -20.28
N GLY A 61 0.03 -5.48 -20.28
CA GLY A 61 -0.54 -6.73 -20.82
C GLY A 61 -1.85 -7.09 -20.13
N LEU A 62 -1.88 -7.05 -18.79
CA LEU A 62 -3.09 -7.28 -18.00
C LEU A 62 -4.21 -6.29 -18.36
N GLN A 63 -3.89 -4.99 -18.47
CA GLN A 63 -4.89 -3.98 -18.80
C GLN A 63 -5.49 -4.16 -20.19
N SER A 64 -4.69 -4.69 -21.12
CA SER A 64 -5.05 -4.93 -22.53
C SER A 64 -5.89 -6.18 -22.75
N LEU A 65 -6.06 -7.04 -21.73
CA LEU A 65 -6.94 -8.20 -21.82
C LEU A 65 -8.40 -7.78 -22.09
N PRO A 66 -9.14 -8.58 -22.88
CA PRO A 66 -10.59 -8.42 -23.04
C PRO A 66 -11.31 -8.36 -21.69
N ARG A 67 -12.41 -7.59 -21.63
CA ARG A 67 -13.11 -7.33 -20.35
C ARG A 67 -13.67 -8.60 -19.72
N ASP A 68 -14.21 -9.49 -20.53
CA ASP A 68 -14.71 -10.82 -20.13
C ASP A 68 -13.60 -11.69 -19.52
N VAL A 69 -12.40 -11.67 -20.10
CA VAL A 69 -11.22 -12.35 -19.52
C VAL A 69 -10.82 -11.71 -18.20
N LYS A 70 -10.77 -10.37 -18.12
CA LYS A 70 -10.46 -9.68 -16.85
C LYS A 70 -11.46 -10.03 -15.76
N ASP A 71 -12.75 -10.12 -16.09
CA ASP A 71 -13.79 -10.46 -15.11
C ASP A 71 -13.64 -11.86 -14.50
N THR A 72 -13.00 -12.81 -15.18
CA THR A 72 -12.68 -14.13 -14.60
C THR A 72 -11.52 -14.09 -13.61
N LEU A 73 -10.80 -12.96 -13.51
CA LEU A 73 -9.62 -12.83 -12.65
C LEU A 73 -9.94 -12.37 -11.22
N ARG A 74 -11.22 -12.26 -10.86
CA ARG A 74 -11.65 -11.89 -9.51
C ARG A 74 -11.34 -13.02 -8.54
N SER A 75 -11.09 -12.70 -7.26
CA SER A 75 -11.04 -13.73 -6.22
C SER A 75 -12.32 -14.58 -6.25
N PRO A 76 -12.23 -15.91 -6.30
CA PRO A 76 -13.40 -16.79 -6.24
C PRO A 76 -14.22 -16.63 -4.96
N SER A 77 -13.54 -16.33 -3.83
CA SER A 77 -14.19 -16.11 -2.53
C SER A 77 -14.64 -14.67 -2.31
N GLY A 78 -14.24 -13.74 -3.19
CA GLY A 78 -14.42 -12.30 -3.00
C GLY A 78 -13.35 -11.65 -2.12
N HIS A 79 -12.30 -12.38 -1.74
CA HIS A 79 -11.21 -11.87 -0.89
C HIS A 79 -10.58 -10.59 -1.48
N PRO A 80 -10.54 -9.47 -0.74
CA PRO A 80 -10.17 -8.16 -1.28
C PRO A 80 -8.68 -8.03 -1.61
N PHE A 81 -7.87 -8.95 -1.08
CA PHE A 81 -6.42 -8.99 -1.31
C PHE A 81 -6.01 -10.03 -2.36
N ARG A 82 -6.92 -10.45 -3.26
CA ARG A 82 -6.63 -11.37 -4.37
C ARG A 82 -7.36 -10.97 -5.65
N GLY A 83 -6.66 -11.10 -6.77
CA GLY A 83 -7.25 -10.97 -8.10
C GLY A 83 -7.73 -9.55 -8.41
N LEU A 84 -8.64 -9.46 -9.38
CA LEU A 84 -9.15 -8.20 -9.92
C LEU A 84 -10.25 -7.58 -9.05
N MET A 85 -10.08 -6.28 -8.77
CA MET A 85 -11.08 -5.37 -8.23
C MET A 85 -11.27 -4.20 -9.19
N THR A 86 -12.51 -3.93 -9.58
CA THR A 86 -12.86 -2.74 -10.40
C THR A 86 -13.62 -1.75 -9.52
N ASN A 87 -13.18 -0.49 -9.53
CA ASN A 87 -13.89 0.61 -8.91
C ASN A 87 -14.66 1.40 -9.99
N TYR A 88 -15.93 1.67 -9.74
CA TYR A 88 -16.80 2.42 -10.63
C TYR A 88 -17.19 3.77 -10.02
N ASP A 89 -17.34 4.81 -10.83
CA ASP A 89 -18.02 6.04 -10.40
C ASP A 89 -19.54 5.83 -10.25
N LEU A 90 -20.22 6.86 -9.77
CA LEU A 90 -21.68 6.86 -9.58
C LEU A 90 -22.48 6.66 -10.87
N ASN A 91 -21.86 6.89 -12.03
CA ASN A 91 -22.47 6.69 -13.36
C ASN A 91 -22.11 5.31 -13.95
N GLY A 92 -21.41 4.45 -13.21
CA GLY A 92 -21.03 3.11 -13.64
C GLY A 92 -19.81 3.07 -14.56
N LYS A 93 -19.04 4.15 -14.69
CA LYS A 93 -17.79 4.15 -15.48
C LYS A 93 -16.62 3.68 -14.62
N ILE A 94 -15.70 2.93 -15.23
CA ILE A 94 -14.49 2.44 -14.56
C ILE A 94 -13.60 3.62 -14.19
N CYS A 95 -13.31 3.76 -12.90
CA CYS A 95 -12.40 4.77 -12.35
C CYS A 95 -10.99 4.21 -12.17
N SER A 96 -10.89 2.97 -11.72
CA SER A 96 -9.64 2.24 -11.59
C SER A 96 -9.87 0.74 -11.58
N GLU A 97 -8.87 -0.01 -12.00
CA GLU A 97 -8.79 -1.47 -11.84
C GLU A 97 -7.56 -1.78 -11.00
N GLY A 98 -7.71 -2.62 -9.97
CA GLY A 98 -6.62 -3.09 -9.13
C GLY A 98 -6.54 -4.61 -9.20
N TYR A 99 -5.34 -5.17 -9.35
CA TYR A 99 -5.08 -6.60 -9.41
C TYR A 99 -4.08 -6.97 -8.33
N THR A 100 -4.51 -7.73 -7.34
CA THR A 100 -3.69 -8.01 -6.14
C THR A 100 -3.18 -9.44 -6.13
N VAL A 101 -1.89 -9.58 -5.83
CA VAL A 101 -1.18 -10.84 -5.61
C VAL A 101 -0.61 -10.81 -4.19
N SER A 102 -0.75 -11.90 -3.46
CA SER A 102 -0.16 -12.07 -2.14
C SER A 102 1.13 -12.85 -2.18
N ARG A 103 1.90 -12.79 -1.07
CA ARG A 103 3.08 -13.61 -0.82
C ARG A 103 2.86 -15.08 -1.15
N PHE A 104 1.80 -15.64 -0.58
CA PHE A 104 1.48 -17.05 -0.64
C PHE A 104 0.37 -17.29 -1.65
N ASP A 105 0.52 -18.37 -2.41
CA ASP A 105 -0.40 -18.72 -3.49
C ASP A 105 -1.71 -19.33 -3.00
N SER A 106 -1.77 -19.83 -1.76
CA SER A 106 -2.97 -20.40 -1.13
C SER A 106 -2.84 -20.45 0.40
N PRO A 107 -3.92 -20.75 1.14
CA PRO A 107 -3.84 -21.05 2.57
C PRO A 107 -2.90 -22.24 2.87
N THR A 108 -2.90 -23.27 2.01
CA THR A 108 -2.01 -24.43 2.17
C THR A 108 -0.54 -24.06 1.99
N ASP A 109 -0.24 -23.20 1.01
CA ASP A 109 1.11 -22.68 0.79
C ASP A 109 1.58 -21.83 1.98
N ALA A 110 0.70 -20.98 2.53
CA ALA A 110 0.99 -20.18 3.72
C ALA A 110 1.33 -21.07 4.94
N MET A 111 0.52 -22.10 5.23
CA MET A 111 0.77 -23.04 6.32
C MET A 111 2.06 -23.85 6.11
N ALA A 112 2.37 -24.24 4.88
CA ALA A 112 3.62 -24.93 4.55
C ALA A 112 4.86 -24.07 4.84
N HIS A 113 4.72 -22.74 4.83
CA HIS A 113 5.76 -21.78 5.20
C HIS A 113 5.73 -21.37 6.69
N GLY A 114 4.86 -21.96 7.50
CA GLY A 114 4.81 -21.77 8.95
C GLY A 114 3.76 -20.77 9.44
N VAL A 115 2.81 -20.36 8.60
CA VAL A 115 1.63 -19.61 9.07
C VAL A 115 0.78 -20.55 9.94
N ASP A 116 0.39 -20.10 11.12
CA ASP A 116 -0.49 -20.86 12.01
C ASP A 116 -1.87 -21.07 11.33
N PRO A 117 -2.40 -22.32 11.32
CA PRO A 117 -3.72 -22.63 10.75
C PRO A 117 -4.86 -21.72 11.20
N ASP A 118 -4.80 -21.16 12.41
CA ASP A 118 -5.83 -20.26 12.94
C ASP A 118 -5.91 -18.92 12.19
N PHE A 119 -4.87 -18.56 11.41
CA PHE A 119 -4.85 -17.36 10.57
C PHE A 119 -4.85 -17.67 9.06
N ALA A 120 -5.06 -18.94 8.69
CA ALA A 120 -4.96 -19.38 7.29
C ALA A 120 -6.03 -18.73 6.38
N ASP A 121 -7.17 -18.32 6.93
CA ASP A 121 -8.27 -17.65 6.21
C ASP A 121 -7.98 -16.17 5.88
N TYR A 122 -6.87 -15.61 6.39
CA TYR A 122 -6.30 -14.36 5.86
C TYR A 122 -5.77 -14.54 4.43
N PHE A 123 -5.45 -15.77 4.07
CA PHE A 123 -4.94 -16.13 2.77
C PHE A 123 -6.06 -16.74 1.92
N ASP A 124 -5.91 -16.60 0.62
CA ASP A 124 -6.80 -17.15 -0.39
C ASP A 124 -5.96 -17.39 -1.66
N ASP A 125 -6.52 -18.12 -2.61
CA ASP A 125 -5.82 -18.50 -3.82
C ASP A 125 -5.45 -17.26 -4.65
N ASN A 126 -4.16 -17.15 -5.01
CA ASN A 126 -3.73 -16.19 -6.01
C ASN A 126 -4.36 -16.59 -7.35
N VAL A 127 -5.12 -15.67 -7.93
CA VAL A 127 -5.57 -15.77 -9.32
C VAL A 127 -4.41 -15.27 -10.18
N TRP A 128 -4.07 -15.97 -11.25
CA TRP A 128 -2.97 -15.60 -12.17
C TRP A 128 -3.54 -15.34 -13.58
N PRO A 129 -3.16 -14.23 -14.26
CA PRO A 129 -3.76 -13.88 -15.53
C PRO A 129 -3.06 -14.60 -16.68
N PRO A 130 -3.73 -14.78 -17.83
CA PRO A 130 -3.13 -15.35 -19.04
C PRO A 130 -2.27 -14.31 -19.78
N VAL A 131 -1.31 -13.72 -19.08
CA VAL A 131 -0.34 -12.76 -19.62
C VAL A 131 1.04 -13.40 -19.52
N ASP A 132 1.77 -13.39 -20.63
CA ASP A 132 3.10 -14.01 -20.72
C ASP A 132 4.02 -13.49 -19.61
N ASN A 133 4.70 -14.43 -18.94
CA ASN A 133 5.63 -14.18 -17.82
C ASN A 133 5.05 -13.43 -16.61
N PHE A 134 3.73 -13.20 -16.55
CA PHE A 134 3.14 -12.38 -15.48
C PHE A 134 3.45 -12.93 -14.09
N ARG A 135 3.28 -14.23 -13.89
CA ARG A 135 3.56 -14.88 -12.59
C ARG A 135 5.02 -14.72 -12.19
N GLU A 136 5.94 -15.03 -13.11
CA GLU A 136 7.38 -14.90 -12.87
C GLU A 136 7.77 -13.48 -12.50
N VAL A 137 7.35 -12.49 -13.29
CA VAL A 137 7.67 -11.07 -13.09
C VAL A 137 7.06 -10.56 -11.78
N MET A 138 5.79 -10.86 -11.50
CA MET A 138 5.14 -10.36 -10.28
C MET A 138 5.64 -11.06 -9.02
N THR A 139 6.05 -12.33 -9.11
CA THR A 139 6.77 -13.00 -8.01
C THR A 139 8.12 -12.32 -7.77
N ALA A 140 8.93 -12.09 -8.81
CA ALA A 140 10.21 -11.41 -8.68
C ALA A 140 10.07 -9.98 -8.12
N TRP A 141 9.12 -9.21 -8.65
CA TRP A 141 8.75 -7.89 -8.15
C TRP A 141 8.40 -7.94 -6.67
N SER A 142 7.40 -8.76 -6.31
CA SER A 142 6.93 -8.89 -4.93
C SER A 142 8.08 -9.25 -4.00
N THR A 143 8.88 -10.28 -4.32
CA THR A 143 10.03 -10.70 -3.50
C THR A 143 11.02 -9.56 -3.26
N ARG A 144 11.38 -8.79 -4.30
CA ARG A 144 12.36 -7.69 -4.17
C ARG A 144 11.80 -6.51 -3.38
N VAL A 145 10.55 -6.10 -3.65
CA VAL A 145 9.93 -4.99 -2.92
C VAL A 145 9.63 -5.37 -1.47
N ARG A 146 9.28 -6.63 -1.17
CA ARG A 146 9.15 -7.12 0.21
C ARG A 146 10.49 -7.13 0.94
N ALA A 147 11.59 -7.49 0.27
CA ALA A 147 12.93 -7.37 0.87
C ALA A 147 13.29 -5.91 1.17
N LEU A 148 12.95 -4.97 0.28
CA LEU A 148 13.06 -3.54 0.53
C LEU A 148 12.19 -3.11 1.73
N GLY A 149 10.96 -3.61 1.83
CA GLY A 149 10.07 -3.35 2.97
C GLY A 149 10.68 -3.79 4.30
N ALA A 150 11.38 -4.92 4.35
CA ALA A 150 12.12 -5.35 5.53
C ALA A 150 13.25 -4.37 5.88
N GLN A 151 14.00 -3.87 4.88
CA GLN A 151 15.02 -2.82 5.11
C GLN A 151 14.41 -1.51 5.58
N MET A 152 13.24 -1.13 5.05
CA MET A 152 12.50 0.04 5.53
C MET A 152 12.07 -0.12 6.99
N MET A 153 11.63 -1.31 7.41
CA MET A 153 11.35 -1.58 8.83
C MET A 153 12.60 -1.43 9.70
N ARG A 154 13.78 -1.85 9.23
CA ARG A 154 15.04 -1.60 9.95
C ARG A 154 15.37 -0.11 10.05
N ALA A 155 15.20 0.64 8.95
CA ALA A 155 15.35 2.10 8.97
C ALA A 155 14.36 2.75 9.94
N PHE A 156 13.14 2.23 10.02
CA PHE A 156 12.14 2.70 10.98
C PHE A 156 12.57 2.42 12.42
N ALA A 157 13.11 1.23 12.71
CA ALA A 157 13.64 0.91 14.04
C ALA A 157 14.72 1.92 14.47
N VAL A 158 15.69 2.20 13.59
CA VAL A 158 16.74 3.20 13.88
C VAL A 158 16.14 4.60 14.08
N GLY A 159 15.17 5.00 13.26
CA GLY A 159 14.47 6.29 13.39
C GLY A 159 13.65 6.40 14.68
N LEU A 160 13.21 5.27 15.23
CA LEU A 160 12.47 5.14 16.50
C LEU A 160 13.38 4.84 17.71
N GLU A 161 14.70 4.96 17.54
CA GLU A 161 15.71 4.73 18.59
C GLU A 161 15.68 3.30 19.15
N LEU A 162 15.36 2.33 18.29
CA LEU A 162 15.40 0.89 18.56
C LEU A 162 16.63 0.24 17.89
N PRO A 163 17.03 -0.97 18.31
CA PRO A 163 17.97 -1.78 17.56
C PRO A 163 17.52 -1.96 16.10
N ALA A 164 18.45 -1.88 15.15
CA ALA A 164 18.12 -1.92 13.72
C ALA A 164 17.40 -3.22 13.30
N ASP A 165 17.65 -4.32 14.01
CA ASP A 165 17.07 -5.65 13.80
C ASP A 165 15.77 -5.90 14.59
N TYR A 166 15.26 -4.90 15.32
CA TYR A 166 14.09 -5.05 16.20
C TYR A 166 12.88 -5.68 15.51
N PHE A 167 12.63 -5.34 14.23
CA PHE A 167 11.49 -5.84 13.46
C PHE A 167 11.74 -7.13 12.65
N ASP A 168 12.96 -7.69 12.69
CA ASP A 168 13.35 -8.80 11.81
C ASP A 168 12.49 -10.06 12.00
N THR A 169 12.16 -10.39 13.25
CA THR A 169 11.33 -11.57 13.57
C THR A 169 9.90 -11.38 13.08
N TYR A 170 9.34 -10.19 13.25
CA TYR A 170 7.99 -9.85 12.81
C TYR A 170 7.86 -9.84 11.28
N THR A 171 8.93 -9.50 10.56
CA THR A 171 8.94 -9.38 9.09
C THR A 171 9.26 -10.68 8.37
N ALA A 172 9.83 -11.69 9.04
CA ALA A 172 10.25 -12.94 8.40
C ALA A 172 9.11 -13.65 7.65
N LEU A 173 7.92 -13.69 8.27
CA LEU A 173 6.71 -14.28 7.70
C LEU A 173 5.65 -13.22 7.35
N ASP A 174 6.10 -12.08 6.84
CA ASP A 174 5.21 -10.96 6.48
C ASP A 174 4.01 -11.36 5.61
N ALA A 175 2.86 -10.76 5.89
CA ALA A 175 1.59 -10.96 5.19
C ALA A 175 1.33 -9.89 4.11
N SER A 176 2.38 -9.50 3.36
CA SER A 176 2.30 -8.42 2.39
C SER A 176 1.65 -8.81 1.07
N THR A 177 1.05 -7.84 0.40
CA THR A 177 0.48 -7.99 -0.96
C THR A 177 1.02 -6.93 -1.92
N SER A 178 1.08 -7.27 -3.20
CA SER A 178 1.42 -6.35 -4.29
C SER A 178 0.23 -6.20 -5.22
N THR A 179 -0.12 -4.97 -5.56
CA THR A 179 -1.23 -4.67 -6.45
C THR A 179 -0.73 -3.94 -7.68
N ILE A 180 -1.12 -4.38 -8.88
CA ILE A 180 -1.08 -3.55 -10.08
C ILE A 180 -2.37 -2.74 -10.11
N ARG A 181 -2.27 -1.42 -10.23
CA ARG A 181 -3.46 -0.56 -10.36
C ARG A 181 -3.35 0.32 -11.60
N SER A 182 -4.42 0.34 -12.38
CA SER A 182 -4.56 1.18 -13.56
C SER A 182 -5.64 2.24 -13.36
N TYR A 183 -5.40 3.42 -13.91
CA TYR A 183 -6.33 4.54 -13.98
C TYR A 183 -6.52 4.87 -15.47
N PRO A 184 -7.56 4.32 -16.12
CA PRO A 184 -7.72 4.42 -17.57
C PRO A 184 -8.04 5.85 -18.01
N ALA A 185 -7.65 6.16 -19.25
CA ALA A 185 -8.03 7.39 -19.92
C ALA A 185 -9.56 7.51 -19.99
N ARG A 186 -10.09 8.69 -19.68
CA ARG A 186 -11.53 8.93 -19.64
C ARG A 186 -12.14 9.24 -21.00
N LEU A 187 -11.31 9.48 -22.03
CA LEU A 187 -11.67 9.79 -23.43
C LEU A 187 -12.58 11.02 -23.63
N ALA A 188 -13.12 11.59 -22.56
CA ALA A 188 -13.90 12.82 -22.52
C ALA A 188 -13.43 13.68 -21.33
N PRO A 189 -13.56 15.02 -21.43
CA PRO A 189 -13.28 15.92 -20.31
C PRO A 189 -14.14 15.61 -19.08
N LEU A 190 -13.60 15.96 -17.92
CA LEU A 190 -14.29 15.85 -16.64
C LEU A 190 -15.23 17.02 -16.43
N ASP A 191 -16.37 16.74 -15.81
CA ASP A 191 -17.48 17.67 -15.55
C ASP A 191 -17.49 18.22 -14.10
N HIS A 192 -16.60 17.72 -13.25
CA HIS A 192 -16.46 18.09 -11.84
C HIS A 192 -15.00 18.41 -11.49
N ASP A 193 -14.74 19.15 -10.41
CA ASP A 193 -13.41 19.43 -9.88
C ASP A 193 -13.51 19.61 -8.34
N PRO A 194 -12.81 18.82 -7.51
CA PRO A 194 -11.83 17.79 -7.87
C PRO A 194 -12.49 16.51 -8.40
N THR A 195 -11.77 15.83 -9.28
CA THR A 195 -12.24 14.63 -10.00
C THR A 195 -11.82 13.35 -9.27
N VAL A 196 -12.26 13.20 -8.02
CA VAL A 196 -11.85 12.05 -7.19
C VAL A 196 -12.27 10.73 -7.85
N ILE A 197 -11.29 9.88 -8.14
CA ILE A 197 -11.43 8.55 -8.76
C ILE A 197 -11.02 7.40 -7.85
N PHE A 198 -10.40 7.74 -6.73
CA PHE A 198 -10.20 6.85 -5.60
C PHE A 198 -10.42 7.65 -4.33
N ASP A 199 -11.36 7.20 -3.52
CA ASP A 199 -11.83 7.92 -2.33
C ASP A 199 -10.71 8.24 -1.33
N GLU A 200 -10.90 9.30 -0.56
CA GLU A 200 -10.03 9.65 0.57
C GLU A 200 -10.03 8.52 1.60
N HIS A 201 -8.85 8.02 1.96
CA HIS A 201 -8.70 6.92 2.91
C HIS A 201 -7.34 6.98 3.63
N PHE A 202 -7.18 6.09 4.61
CA PHE A 202 -5.89 5.69 5.17
C PHE A 202 -5.60 4.26 4.75
N ASP A 203 -4.32 3.89 4.68
CA ASP A 203 -3.94 2.49 4.55
C ASP A 203 -3.97 1.81 5.92
N GLY A 204 -4.54 0.61 6.00
CA GLY A 204 -4.69 -0.11 7.26
C GLY A 204 -3.42 -0.81 7.78
N GLY A 205 -2.40 -0.98 6.94
CA GLY A 205 -1.22 -1.82 7.21
C GLY A 205 -0.08 -1.15 7.98
N MET A 206 1.14 -1.69 7.83
CA MET A 206 2.36 -1.10 8.42
C MET A 206 2.88 0.06 7.57
N LEU A 207 3.23 -0.23 6.31
CA LEU A 207 3.58 0.79 5.34
C LEU A 207 3.14 0.37 3.94
N THR A 208 2.98 1.36 3.08
CA THR A 208 2.79 1.15 1.64
C THR A 208 4.03 1.65 0.92
N MET A 209 4.56 0.83 0.01
CA MET A 209 5.59 1.21 -0.96
C MET A 209 4.94 1.27 -2.34
N LEU A 210 4.74 2.47 -2.87
CA LEU A 210 4.04 2.69 -4.13
C LEU A 210 5.00 3.22 -5.19
N HIS A 211 5.28 2.39 -6.19
CA HIS A 211 5.89 2.85 -7.43
C HIS A 211 4.80 3.38 -8.38
N GLN A 212 5.06 4.48 -9.08
CA GLN A 212 4.10 5.10 -9.99
C GLN A 212 4.73 5.54 -11.31
N ARG A 213 3.98 5.36 -12.40
CA ARG A 213 4.30 5.89 -13.74
C ARG A 213 3.02 6.38 -14.41
N GLY A 214 3.13 7.44 -15.20
CA GLY A 214 1.98 8.00 -15.90
C GLY A 214 2.26 9.41 -16.41
N THR A 215 1.24 10.00 -17.01
CA THR A 215 1.33 11.32 -17.64
C THR A 215 0.88 12.46 -16.72
N TYR A 216 0.51 12.16 -15.47
CA TYR A 216 -0.03 13.15 -14.53
C TYR A 216 0.16 12.73 -13.07
N GLU A 217 0.13 13.73 -12.18
CA GLU A 217 0.22 13.59 -10.72
C GLU A 217 -1.17 13.34 -10.13
N GLY A 218 -1.60 12.07 -10.12
CA GLY A 218 -2.95 11.70 -9.66
C GLY A 218 -3.09 11.52 -8.15
N LEU A 219 -2.02 11.15 -7.44
CA LEU A 219 -2.05 10.92 -6.00
C LEU A 219 -2.00 12.26 -5.27
N GLU A 220 -2.92 12.48 -4.33
CA GLU A 220 -2.91 13.65 -3.45
C GLU A 220 -2.89 13.22 -1.99
N VAL A 221 -2.07 13.90 -1.18
CA VAL A 221 -1.98 13.73 0.27
C VAL A 221 -2.64 14.91 0.98
N LYS A 222 -3.25 14.64 2.12
CA LYS A 222 -3.88 15.67 2.94
C LYS A 222 -2.96 16.08 4.08
N THR A 223 -2.60 17.35 4.14
CA THR A 223 -1.80 17.92 5.24
C THR A 223 -2.63 18.06 6.52
N LEU A 224 -1.95 18.30 7.65
CA LEU A 224 -2.59 18.47 8.96
C LEU A 224 -3.56 19.67 9.02
N ASP A 225 -3.34 20.70 8.20
CA ASP A 225 -4.24 21.86 8.05
C ASP A 225 -5.43 21.59 7.10
N GLY A 226 -5.50 20.38 6.51
CA GLY A 226 -6.60 19.91 5.69
C GLY A 226 -6.48 20.19 4.20
N ALA A 227 -5.39 20.82 3.74
CA ALA A 227 -5.13 21.06 2.32
C ALA A 227 -4.69 19.77 1.58
N TRP A 228 -4.94 19.72 0.28
CA TRP A 228 -4.56 18.60 -0.59
C TRP A 228 -3.36 18.98 -1.44
N PHE A 229 -2.35 18.11 -1.47
CA PHE A 229 -1.11 18.32 -2.23
C PHE A 229 -0.87 17.15 -3.18
N PRO A 230 -0.60 17.42 -4.47
CA PRO A 230 -0.22 16.38 -5.41
C PRO A 230 1.15 15.79 -5.03
N VAL A 231 1.31 14.50 -5.23
CA VAL A 231 2.59 13.80 -5.08
C VAL A 231 3.26 13.72 -6.46
N PRO A 232 4.43 14.37 -6.63
CA PRO A 232 5.17 14.29 -7.89
C PRO A 232 5.49 12.87 -8.30
N VAL A 233 5.53 12.62 -9.61
CA VAL A 233 5.89 11.31 -10.18
C VAL A 233 7.39 11.33 -10.53
N TYR A 234 8.19 10.53 -9.83
CA TYR A 234 9.58 10.28 -10.16
C TYR A 234 9.75 8.81 -10.59
N GLU A 235 10.41 8.58 -11.73
CA GLU A 235 10.48 7.24 -12.35
C GLU A 235 11.32 6.22 -11.56
N ASP A 236 12.21 6.68 -10.67
CA ASP A 236 13.11 5.88 -9.84
C ASP A 236 12.80 6.03 -8.35
N ALA A 237 11.56 6.40 -8.01
CA ALA A 237 11.15 6.60 -6.62
C ALA A 237 9.96 5.73 -6.22
N PHE A 238 9.99 5.28 -4.97
CA PHE A 238 8.80 4.75 -4.29
C PHE A 238 8.23 5.83 -3.38
N VAL A 239 6.94 6.09 -3.51
CA VAL A 239 6.18 6.83 -2.49
C VAL A 239 5.98 5.89 -1.30
N ILE A 240 6.35 6.35 -0.11
CA ILE A 240 6.20 5.65 1.15
C ILE A 240 5.19 6.38 2.01
N ASN A 241 4.25 5.65 2.58
CA ASN A 241 3.41 6.12 3.66
C ASN A 241 3.23 5.06 4.74
N VAL A 242 3.06 5.51 5.98
CA VAL A 242 2.74 4.64 7.12
C VAL A 242 1.23 4.41 7.19
N GLY A 243 0.85 3.21 7.61
CA GLY A 243 -0.55 2.85 7.81
C GLY A 243 -0.99 2.87 9.28
N GLU A 244 -2.25 2.50 9.51
CA GLU A 244 -2.87 2.54 10.83
C GLU A 244 -2.22 1.58 11.84
N LEU A 245 -1.70 0.42 11.41
CA LEU A 245 -0.98 -0.48 12.31
C LEU A 245 0.35 0.14 12.78
N MET A 246 1.10 0.79 11.89
CA MET A 246 2.32 1.49 12.29
C MET A 246 2.00 2.71 13.17
N THR A 247 0.87 3.37 12.94
CA THR A 247 0.38 4.42 13.86
C THR A 247 0.16 3.87 15.26
N ARG A 248 -0.44 2.68 15.39
CA ARG A 248 -0.63 1.99 16.67
C ARG A 248 0.70 1.63 17.31
N TRP A 249 1.58 1.00 16.53
CA TRP A 249 2.88 0.55 17.01
C TRP A 249 3.72 1.72 17.54
N THR A 250 3.70 2.86 16.85
CA THR A 250 4.44 4.07 17.25
C THR A 250 3.68 4.95 18.26
N ASN A 251 2.58 4.45 18.83
CA ASN A 251 1.75 5.18 19.79
C ASN A 251 1.29 6.55 19.27
N GLY A 252 0.97 6.64 17.98
CA GLY A 252 0.51 7.85 17.30
C GLY A 252 1.62 8.86 16.97
N ARG A 253 2.90 8.51 17.21
CA ARG A 253 4.04 9.37 16.83
C ARG A 253 4.14 9.54 15.31
N TRP A 254 3.80 8.49 14.55
CA TRP A 254 3.71 8.54 13.10
C TRP A 254 2.24 8.34 12.68
N PRO A 255 1.52 9.42 12.34
CA PRO A 255 0.14 9.30 11.90
C PRO A 255 0.03 8.68 10.51
N ALA A 256 -0.93 7.78 10.32
CA ALA A 256 -1.43 7.45 8.99
C ALA A 256 -2.00 8.74 8.37
N THR A 257 -1.62 9.03 7.13
CA THR A 257 -2.03 10.26 6.44
C THR A 257 -3.10 9.98 5.39
N ARG A 258 -4.12 10.83 5.37
CA ARG A 258 -5.21 10.71 4.40
C ARG A 258 -4.68 11.00 3.00
N HIS A 259 -5.06 10.17 2.05
CA HIS A 259 -4.71 10.35 0.66
C HIS A 259 -5.87 9.92 -0.26
N ARG A 260 -5.88 10.45 -1.47
CA ARG A 260 -6.89 10.17 -2.50
C ARG A 260 -6.24 10.14 -3.88
N VAL A 261 -7.00 9.73 -4.89
CA VAL A 261 -6.56 9.86 -6.29
C VAL A 261 -7.57 10.67 -7.09
N VAL A 262 -7.07 11.66 -7.81
CA VAL A 262 -7.84 12.48 -8.77
C VAL A 262 -7.54 12.03 -10.20
N ALA A 263 -8.47 12.29 -11.13
CA ALA A 263 -8.26 12.01 -12.54
C ALA A 263 -7.46 13.11 -13.24
N SER A 264 -6.78 12.71 -14.32
CA SER A 264 -6.13 13.66 -15.21
C SER A 264 -7.13 14.63 -15.81
N ARG A 265 -6.77 15.91 -15.89
CA ARG A 265 -7.51 16.91 -16.67
C ARG A 265 -7.33 16.71 -18.18
N ASP A 266 -6.28 16.00 -18.60
CA ASP A 266 -6.11 15.54 -19.97
C ASP A 266 -6.97 14.29 -20.21
N PRO A 267 -7.93 14.30 -21.17
CA PRO A 267 -8.75 13.14 -21.51
C PRO A 267 -7.96 11.89 -21.93
N GLN A 268 -6.70 12.05 -22.38
CA GLN A 268 -5.79 10.97 -22.76
C GLN A 268 -4.82 10.58 -21.64
N GLY A 269 -4.89 11.25 -20.48
CA GLY A 269 -4.01 10.96 -19.36
C GLY A 269 -4.21 9.55 -18.81
N TYR A 270 -3.11 8.87 -18.52
CA TYR A 270 -3.11 7.53 -17.92
C TYR A 270 -2.08 7.44 -16.80
N ARG A 271 -2.34 6.52 -15.87
CA ARG A 271 -1.42 6.24 -14.76
C ARG A 271 -1.52 4.79 -14.34
N PHE A 272 -0.37 4.20 -14.03
CA PHE A 272 -0.23 2.89 -13.41
C PHE A 272 0.52 3.02 -12.10
N THR A 273 0.09 2.27 -11.09
CA THR A 273 0.81 2.16 -9.83
C THR A 273 1.03 0.70 -9.46
N LEU A 274 2.12 0.45 -8.77
CA LEU A 274 2.50 -0.85 -8.23
C LEU A 274 2.66 -0.75 -6.71
N PRO A 275 1.59 -0.49 -5.93
CA PRO A 275 1.69 -0.50 -4.47
C PRO A 275 1.94 -1.91 -3.93
N THR A 276 2.95 -2.01 -3.08
CA THR A 276 3.13 -3.13 -2.16
C THR A 276 2.67 -2.67 -0.77
N PHE A 277 1.59 -3.26 -0.29
CA PHE A 277 1.09 -3.07 1.07
C PHE A 277 1.90 -4.00 1.98
N TYR A 278 2.92 -3.45 2.61
CA TYR A 278 3.83 -4.19 3.46
C TYR A 278 3.27 -4.31 4.87
N ASN A 279 3.23 -5.54 5.37
CA ASN A 279 2.81 -5.86 6.72
C ASN A 279 3.87 -6.70 7.42
N VAL A 280 3.68 -6.97 8.70
CA VAL A 280 4.42 -8.02 9.42
C VAL A 280 3.63 -9.33 9.38
N ALA A 281 4.09 -10.35 10.08
CA ALA A 281 3.39 -11.62 10.20
C ALA A 281 1.95 -11.43 10.71
N VAL A 282 1.02 -12.23 10.18
CA VAL A 282 -0.42 -12.05 10.37
C VAL A 282 -0.87 -12.23 11.83
N ASP A 283 -0.12 -12.99 12.60
CA ASP A 283 -0.31 -13.29 14.02
C ASP A 283 0.37 -12.28 14.96
N THR A 284 1.17 -11.36 14.41
CA THR A 284 1.87 -10.35 15.21
C THR A 284 0.90 -9.52 16.02
N VAL A 285 1.13 -9.45 17.33
CA VAL A 285 0.48 -8.51 18.23
C VAL A 285 1.18 -7.16 18.11
N VAL A 286 0.43 -6.17 17.64
CA VAL A 286 0.85 -4.78 17.47
C VAL A 286 0.38 -4.00 18.68
N GLU A 287 1.34 -3.53 19.47
CA GLU A 287 1.11 -2.73 20.68
C GLU A 287 2.13 -1.59 20.77
N PRO A 288 1.82 -0.48 21.45
CA PRO A 288 2.73 0.66 21.56
C PRO A 288 4.17 0.29 21.95
N LEU A 289 5.14 0.76 21.15
CA LEU A 289 6.56 0.50 21.37
C LEU A 289 7.04 1.16 22.67
N PRO A 290 7.93 0.52 23.44
CA PRO A 290 8.47 1.09 24.67
C PRO A 290 9.08 2.48 24.49
N THR A 291 9.76 2.74 23.37
CA THR A 291 10.38 4.05 23.03
C THR A 291 9.37 5.14 22.67
N THR A 292 8.07 4.81 22.57
CA THR A 292 7.00 5.72 22.17
C THR A 292 5.95 5.94 23.27
N ILE A 293 6.09 5.25 24.40
CA ILE A 293 5.30 5.46 25.61
C ILE A 293 6.05 6.49 26.46
N GLY A 294 5.58 7.74 26.47
CA GLY A 294 6.08 8.78 27.37
C GLY A 294 5.19 8.94 28.60
N ASP A 295 5.71 9.54 29.67
CA ASP A 295 5.02 9.75 30.96
C ASP A 295 3.66 10.47 30.81
N ASP A 296 3.51 11.32 29.79
CA ASP A 296 2.32 12.18 29.61
C ASP A 296 1.32 11.70 28.55
N ARG A 297 1.67 10.73 27.70
CA ARG A 297 0.80 10.28 26.58
C ARG A 297 -0.04 9.05 26.92
N GLY A 298 0.40 8.24 27.88
CA GLY A 298 -0.15 6.90 28.09
C GLY A 298 -0.07 6.02 26.84
N ALA A 299 -0.82 4.92 26.84
CA ALA A 299 -0.97 4.01 25.69
C ALA A 299 -2.44 4.03 25.22
N PRO A 300 -2.87 5.04 24.42
CA PRO A 300 -4.26 5.12 23.93
C PRO A 300 -4.64 4.02 22.95
N PHE A 301 -3.67 3.27 22.41
CA PHE A 301 -3.92 2.18 21.48
C PHE A 301 -3.89 0.84 22.20
N GLU A 302 -5.01 0.11 22.10
CA GLU A 302 -5.07 -1.28 22.53
C GLU A 302 -4.17 -2.16 21.65
N ALA A 303 -3.67 -3.26 22.24
CA ALA A 303 -2.95 -4.29 21.49
C ALA A 303 -3.90 -4.99 20.51
N VAL A 304 -3.45 -5.18 19.27
CA VAL A 304 -4.26 -5.82 18.21
C VAL A 304 -3.40 -6.79 17.42
N THR A 305 -3.93 -7.96 17.04
CA THR A 305 -3.25 -8.77 16.03
C THR A 305 -3.41 -8.14 14.65
N VAL A 306 -2.43 -8.32 13.76
CA VAL A 306 -2.54 -7.90 12.35
C VAL A 306 -3.82 -8.49 11.73
N TYR A 307 -4.06 -9.78 11.95
CA TYR A 307 -5.28 -10.48 11.57
C TYR A 307 -6.56 -9.79 12.05
N GLY A 308 -6.71 -9.60 13.36
CA GLY A 308 -7.91 -9.02 13.96
C GLY A 308 -8.12 -7.55 13.56
N TRP A 309 -7.03 -6.82 13.32
CA TRP A 309 -7.09 -5.46 12.79
C TRP A 309 -7.63 -5.44 11.36
N PHE A 310 -7.10 -6.26 10.45
CA PHE A 310 -7.56 -6.27 9.05
C PHE A 310 -9.04 -6.62 8.92
N ARG A 311 -9.54 -7.57 9.72
CA ARG A 311 -10.97 -7.90 9.76
C ARG A 311 -11.83 -6.69 10.12
N ARG A 312 -11.40 -5.89 11.10
CA ARG A 312 -12.09 -4.65 11.51
C ARG A 312 -11.95 -3.53 10.48
N HIS A 313 -10.74 -3.31 9.96
CA HIS A 313 -10.46 -2.25 8.99
C HIS A 313 -11.27 -2.43 7.71
N LEU A 314 -11.30 -3.64 7.14
CA LEU A 314 -12.07 -3.93 5.91
C LEU A 314 -13.56 -3.60 6.08
N ALA A 315 -14.14 -3.96 7.23
CA ALA A 315 -15.52 -3.66 7.57
C ALA A 315 -15.85 -2.16 7.62
N THR A 316 -14.91 -1.33 8.06
CA THR A 316 -15.08 0.14 8.15
C THR A 316 -14.87 0.80 6.79
N THR A 317 -13.75 0.51 6.12
CA THR A 317 -13.35 1.18 4.88
C THR A 317 -14.36 0.99 3.76
N TYR A 318 -15.02 -0.17 3.69
CA TYR A 318 -16.04 -0.43 2.66
C TYR A 318 -17.34 0.35 2.91
N LYS A 319 -17.68 0.66 4.17
CA LYS A 319 -18.86 1.46 4.53
C LYS A 319 -18.68 2.96 4.25
N GLU A 320 -17.44 3.45 4.23
CA GLU A 320 -17.13 4.88 4.12
C GLU A 320 -16.97 5.40 2.68
N ARG A 321 -17.02 4.53 1.66
CA ARG A 321 -16.85 4.92 0.25
C ARG A 321 -17.99 5.83 -0.21
N LYS A 322 -17.63 6.94 -0.87
CA LYS A 322 -18.58 7.99 -1.29
C LYS A 322 -18.66 8.13 -2.80
N HIS A 323 -17.53 8.07 -3.49
CA HIS A 323 -17.45 8.31 -4.94
C HIS A 323 -17.25 7.02 -5.72
N THR A 324 -16.87 5.93 -5.06
CA THR A 324 -16.62 4.63 -5.70
C THR A 324 -17.48 3.49 -5.16
N ARG A 325 -17.81 2.52 -6.01
CA ARG A 325 -18.44 1.24 -5.61
C ARG A 325 -17.51 0.06 -5.89
N VAL A 326 -17.61 -0.97 -5.05
CA VAL A 326 -16.90 -2.25 -5.17
C VAL A 326 -17.84 -3.37 -5.65
N PRO A 327 -17.32 -4.51 -6.13
CA PRO A 327 -18.15 -5.65 -6.51
C PRO A 327 -18.87 -6.29 -5.31
N ALA A 328 -20.10 -6.77 -5.53
CA ALA A 328 -20.93 -7.40 -4.50
C ALA A 328 -20.26 -8.61 -3.81
N ALA A 329 -19.42 -9.37 -4.51
CA ALA A 329 -18.67 -10.48 -3.92
C ALA A 329 -17.69 -10.01 -2.82
N ALA A 330 -17.05 -8.86 -3.00
CA ALA A 330 -16.18 -8.29 -1.98
C ALA A 330 -16.98 -7.76 -0.79
N GLU A 331 -18.15 -7.18 -1.02
CA GLU A 331 -19.06 -6.77 0.07
C GLU A 331 -19.56 -7.98 0.88
N ALA A 332 -19.90 -9.08 0.20
CA ALA A 332 -20.31 -10.33 0.83
C ALA A 332 -19.18 -10.95 1.67
N PHE A 333 -17.95 -10.96 1.16
CA PHE A 333 -16.78 -11.39 1.92
C PHE A 333 -16.61 -10.55 3.19
N VAL A 334 -16.61 -9.22 3.07
CA VAL A 334 -16.46 -8.32 4.23
C VAL A 334 -17.58 -8.52 5.25
N ALA A 335 -18.82 -8.74 4.82
CA ALA A 335 -19.94 -9.04 5.71
C ALA A 335 -19.69 -10.33 6.52
N SER A 336 -19.18 -11.38 5.87
CA SER A 336 -18.86 -12.66 6.54
C SER A 336 -17.80 -12.53 7.64
N LEU A 337 -16.93 -11.51 7.57
CA LEU A 337 -15.92 -11.26 8.61
C LEU A 337 -16.54 -10.75 9.92
N GLN A 338 -17.76 -10.19 9.88
CA GLN A 338 -18.45 -9.65 11.06
C GLN A 338 -19.24 -10.71 11.83
N ASP A 339 -19.54 -11.84 11.18
CA ASP A 339 -20.35 -12.92 11.75
C ASP A 339 -19.50 -14.06 12.36
N ALA A 340 -18.17 -14.01 12.23
CA ALA A 340 -17.29 -14.98 12.88
C ALA A 340 -17.03 -14.58 14.35
N PRO A 341 -17.11 -15.53 15.29
CA PRO A 341 -17.10 -15.28 16.73
C PRO A 341 -15.83 -14.64 17.28
#